data_AF-A0A7C3SKA5-F1
#
_entry.id   AF-A0A7C3SKA5-F1
#
_cell.length_a   1.000
_cell.length_b   1.000
_cell.length_c   1.000
_cell.angle_alpha   90.00
_cell.angle_beta   90.00
_cell.angle_gamma   90.00
#
_symmetry.space_group_name_H-M   'P 1'
#
loop_
_entity.id
_entity.type
_entity.pdbx_description
1 polymer ?
#
loop_
_entity_poly.entity_id
_entity_poly.type
_entity_poly.pdbx_seq_one_letter_code
_entity_poly.pdbx_strand_id
1 'polypeptide(L)'
;MTPRRLLQENLITLLRKGDFDAVARLAGQEKGVVDALLQFLYDPRDLLLWRALEGLGQVAARHPEQVRRVITRLLWLLNEDSGSFGWGAAAALGEIGRRQLSLVRDIIPMFCGFLEEKFSRGSMLWGIGRLAEIHPEELTEVAPYILASLTDEDPQVRGLGAWCAGKMRAKEAKAALQGLLGDQEVVTLYEKGELHQTTVGRLAREALDLLD
;
A
#
# COMPACT_ATOMS: atom_id res chain seq x y z
N MET A 1 31.26 9.10 -11.84
CA MET A 1 29.83 8.87 -11.52
C MET A 1 29.57 9.43 -10.13
N THR A 2 28.47 10.15 -9.88
CA THR A 2 28.22 10.76 -8.57
C THR A 2 27.73 9.72 -7.56
N PRO A 3 28.03 9.88 -6.24
CA PRO A 3 27.57 8.93 -5.21
C PRO A 3 26.05 8.70 -5.21
N ARG A 4 25.26 9.76 -5.45
CA ARG A 4 23.80 9.68 -5.56
C ARG A 4 23.32 8.79 -6.70
N ARG A 5 24.01 8.82 -7.86
CA ARG A 5 23.65 8.01 -9.03
C ARG A 5 23.97 6.53 -8.81
N LEU A 6 25.11 6.23 -8.18
CA LEU A 6 25.48 4.86 -7.81
C LEU A 6 24.47 4.25 -6.83
N LEU A 7 24.01 5.03 -5.83
CA LEU A 7 22.98 4.59 -4.91
C LEU A 7 21.67 4.24 -5.62
N GLN A 8 21.22 5.10 -6.55
CA GLN A 8 20.00 4.82 -7.33
C GLN A 8 20.14 3.56 -8.19
N GLU A 9 21.25 3.39 -8.90
CA GLU A 9 21.49 2.21 -9.75
C GLU A 9 21.53 0.91 -8.92
N ASN A 10 22.16 0.95 -7.75
CA ASN A 10 22.16 -0.17 -6.80
C ASN A 10 20.74 -0.49 -6.30
N LEU A 11 19.97 0.52 -5.89
CA LEU A 11 18.59 0.32 -5.45
C LEU A 11 17.71 -0.26 -6.56
N ILE A 12 17.77 0.29 -7.78
CA ILE A 12 17.03 -0.26 -8.92
C ILE A 12 17.37 -1.73 -9.13
N THR A 13 18.64 -2.11 -9.01
CA THR A 13 19.07 -3.50 -9.15
C THR A 13 18.48 -4.40 -8.07
N LEU A 14 18.51 -3.98 -6.81
CA LEU A 14 17.94 -4.75 -5.69
C LEU A 14 16.42 -4.87 -5.79
N LEU A 15 15.73 -3.77 -6.12
CA LEU A 15 14.29 -3.75 -6.31
C LEU A 15 13.87 -4.63 -7.49
N ARG A 16 14.59 -4.61 -8.63
CA ARG A 16 14.31 -5.51 -9.76
C ARG A 16 14.52 -6.99 -9.43
N LYS A 17 15.34 -7.30 -8.44
CA LYS A 17 15.52 -8.68 -7.93
C LYS A 17 14.54 -9.05 -6.82
N GLY A 18 13.79 -8.10 -6.27
CA GLY A 18 12.97 -8.30 -5.07
C GLY A 18 13.80 -8.56 -3.80
N ASP A 19 15.08 -8.19 -3.78
CA ASP A 19 15.98 -8.41 -2.63
C ASP A 19 15.82 -7.27 -1.60
N PHE A 20 14.65 -7.24 -0.96
CA PHE A 20 14.32 -6.22 0.03
C PHE A 20 15.18 -6.32 1.30
N ASP A 21 15.70 -7.52 1.59
CA ASP A 21 16.65 -7.73 2.68
C ASP A 21 17.98 -7.00 2.42
N ALA A 22 18.46 -7.02 1.18
CA ALA A 22 19.61 -6.22 0.77
C ALA A 22 19.31 -4.72 0.78
N VAL A 23 18.10 -4.30 0.38
CA VAL A 23 17.67 -2.88 0.48
C VAL A 23 17.78 -2.41 1.93
N ALA A 24 17.27 -3.19 2.88
CA ALA A 24 17.35 -2.83 4.29
C ALA A 24 18.80 -2.84 4.83
N ARG A 25 19.65 -3.81 4.42
CA ARG A 25 21.08 -3.78 4.77
C ARG A 25 21.78 -2.54 4.21
N LEU A 26 21.47 -2.14 2.99
CA LEU A 26 22.00 -0.93 2.36
C LEU A 26 21.58 0.32 3.12
N ALA A 27 20.35 0.39 3.63
CA ALA A 27 19.89 1.52 4.46
C ALA A 27 20.67 1.65 5.78
N GLY A 28 21.19 0.56 6.34
CA GLY A 28 22.10 0.58 7.48
C GLY A 28 23.49 1.17 7.17
N GLN A 29 23.87 1.21 5.89
CA GLN A 29 25.19 1.68 5.43
C GLN A 29 25.12 3.08 4.81
N GLU A 30 24.01 3.40 4.14
CA GLU A 30 23.83 4.59 3.32
C GLU A 30 22.60 5.40 3.78
N LYS A 31 22.83 6.63 4.28
CA LYS A 31 21.77 7.49 4.86
C LYS A 31 20.69 7.91 3.87
N GLY A 32 20.97 7.87 2.56
CA GLY A 32 20.08 8.35 1.50
C GLY A 32 19.08 7.32 0.95
N VAL A 33 19.06 6.09 1.48
CA VAL A 33 18.23 5.01 0.93
C VAL A 33 16.74 5.32 1.01
N VAL A 34 16.25 5.81 2.15
CA VAL A 34 14.83 6.14 2.31
C VAL A 34 14.42 7.24 1.31
N ASP A 35 15.21 8.32 1.20
CA ASP A 35 14.93 9.39 0.23
C ASP A 35 14.97 8.93 -1.22
N ALA A 36 15.84 7.97 -1.54
CA ALA A 36 15.91 7.38 -2.87
C ALA A 36 14.72 6.44 -3.15
N LEU A 37 14.26 5.67 -2.17
CA LEU A 37 13.04 4.85 -2.30
C LEU A 37 11.81 5.72 -2.58
N LEU A 38 11.68 6.86 -1.90
CA LEU A 38 10.57 7.80 -2.11
C LEU A 38 10.54 8.37 -3.54
N GLN A 39 11.67 8.39 -4.26
CA GLN A 39 11.73 8.84 -5.66
C GLN A 39 11.16 7.83 -6.66
N PHE A 40 10.74 6.63 -6.23
CA PHE A 40 10.08 5.66 -7.10
C PHE A 40 8.56 5.67 -6.96
N LEU A 41 7.99 6.52 -6.11
CA LEU A 41 6.56 6.47 -5.72
C LEU A 41 5.61 7.26 -6.66
N TYR A 42 5.94 7.37 -7.94
CA TYR A 42 5.26 8.27 -8.88
C TYR A 42 4.31 7.61 -9.89
N ASP A 43 4.59 6.40 -10.39
CA ASP A 43 3.75 5.73 -11.39
C ASP A 43 3.26 4.36 -10.89
N PRO A 44 1.96 4.19 -10.59
CA PRO A 44 1.41 2.92 -10.12
C PRO A 44 1.44 1.80 -11.17
N ARG A 45 1.72 2.10 -12.45
CA ARG A 45 1.91 1.09 -13.51
C ARG A 45 3.33 0.53 -13.52
N ASP A 46 4.29 1.19 -12.85
CA ASP A 46 5.65 0.72 -12.74
C ASP A 46 5.78 -0.25 -11.56
N LEU A 47 6.22 -1.48 -11.83
CA LEU A 47 6.52 -2.48 -10.82
C LEU A 47 7.54 -1.98 -9.79
N LEU A 48 8.43 -1.07 -10.21
CA LEU A 48 9.45 -0.49 -9.34
C LEU A 48 8.85 0.30 -8.18
N LEU A 49 7.70 0.96 -8.37
CA LEU A 49 6.98 1.66 -7.29
C LEU A 49 6.62 0.68 -6.18
N TRP A 50 5.94 -0.40 -6.53
CA TRP A 50 5.43 -1.37 -5.56
C TRP A 50 6.55 -2.11 -4.83
N ARG A 51 7.62 -2.41 -5.55
CA ARG A 51 8.83 -2.99 -4.94
C ARG A 51 9.55 -1.98 -4.04
N ALA A 52 9.53 -0.69 -4.38
CA ALA A 52 10.06 0.35 -3.51
C ALA A 52 9.23 0.49 -2.22
N LEU A 53 7.90 0.31 -2.28
CA LEU A 53 7.03 0.24 -1.09
C LEU A 53 7.42 -0.93 -0.18
N GLU A 54 7.57 -2.15 -0.71
CA GLU A 54 8.03 -3.29 0.09
C GLU A 54 9.43 -3.08 0.66
N GLY A 55 10.34 -2.50 -0.13
CA GLY A 55 11.66 -2.08 0.33
C GLY A 55 11.57 -1.11 1.51
N LEU A 56 10.68 -0.11 1.43
CA LEU A 56 10.43 0.85 2.50
C LEU A 56 9.86 0.20 3.76
N GLY A 57 8.94 -0.76 3.62
CA GLY A 57 8.44 -1.56 4.74
C GLY A 57 9.55 -2.36 5.43
N GLN A 58 10.46 -2.97 4.66
CA GLN A 58 11.61 -3.70 5.23
C GLN A 58 12.63 -2.77 5.90
N VAL A 59 12.85 -1.57 5.35
CA VAL A 59 13.65 -0.54 6.02
C VAL A 59 12.97 -0.07 7.31
N ALA A 60 11.63 0.06 7.34
CA ALA A 60 10.90 0.42 8.54
C ALA A 60 11.08 -0.62 9.67
N ALA A 61 11.06 -1.91 9.34
CA ALA A 61 11.28 -2.99 10.30
C ALA A 61 12.69 -2.99 10.91
N ARG A 62 13.73 -2.68 10.12
CA ARG A 62 15.14 -2.76 10.60
C ARG A 62 15.71 -1.43 11.08
N HIS A 63 15.22 -0.33 10.52
CA HIS A 63 15.72 1.03 10.72
C HIS A 63 14.56 2.03 10.92
N PRO A 64 13.69 1.81 11.92
CA PRO A 64 12.46 2.59 12.10
C PRO A 64 12.70 4.09 12.22
N GLU A 65 13.80 4.50 12.86
CA GLU A 65 14.14 5.92 13.03
C GLU A 65 14.52 6.65 11.72
N GLN A 66 14.93 5.91 10.68
CA GLN A 66 15.13 6.51 9.35
C GLN A 66 13.79 6.78 8.68
N VAL A 67 12.84 5.85 8.80
CA VAL A 67 11.51 5.96 8.20
C VAL A 67 10.62 6.96 8.95
N ARG A 68 10.72 7.02 10.29
CA ARG A 68 10.01 7.99 11.14
C ARG A 68 10.14 9.43 10.61
N ARG A 69 11.35 9.79 10.15
CA ARG A 69 11.68 11.14 9.67
C ARG A 69 10.93 11.53 8.40
N VAL A 70 10.44 10.57 7.62
CA VAL A 70 9.75 10.83 6.36
C VAL A 70 8.23 10.66 6.44
N ILE A 71 7.67 10.25 7.59
CA ILE A 71 6.22 10.11 7.78
C ILE A 71 5.51 11.45 7.52
N THR A 72 5.98 12.54 8.13
CA THR A 72 5.40 13.88 7.90
C THR A 72 5.48 14.31 6.44
N ARG A 73 6.54 13.93 5.73
CA ARG A 73 6.68 14.19 4.29
C ARG A 73 5.66 13.40 3.47
N LEU A 74 5.43 12.12 3.80
CA LEU A 74 4.40 11.30 3.16
C LEU A 74 3.00 11.90 3.37
N LEU A 75 2.69 12.35 4.59
CA LEU A 75 1.43 13.03 4.89
C LEU A 75 1.27 14.33 4.09
N TRP A 76 2.34 15.11 3.96
CA TRP A 76 2.32 16.34 3.17
C TRP A 76 2.05 16.09 1.68
N LEU A 77 2.55 14.98 1.11
CA LEU A 77 2.25 14.54 -0.25
C LEU A 77 0.80 14.08 -0.46
N LEU A 78 0.04 13.90 0.62
CA LEU A 78 -1.37 13.52 0.60
C LEU A 78 -2.31 14.71 0.82
N ASN A 79 -1.78 15.92 0.91
CA ASN A 79 -2.61 17.14 0.93
C ASN A 79 -2.87 17.64 -0.51
N GLU A 80 -4.08 18.14 -0.75
CA GLU A 80 -4.60 18.56 -2.07
C GLU A 80 -3.67 19.57 -2.80
N ASP A 81 -2.96 20.43 -2.05
CA ASP A 81 -2.08 21.47 -2.61
C ASP A 81 -0.74 20.95 -3.17
N SER A 82 -0.40 19.67 -2.95
CA SER A 82 0.94 19.13 -3.27
C SER A 82 1.16 18.78 -4.74
N GLY A 83 0.11 18.89 -5.58
CA GLY A 83 0.14 18.45 -6.97
C GLY A 83 0.11 16.92 -7.08
N SER A 84 -0.32 16.40 -8.23
CA SER A 84 -0.70 15.00 -8.51
C SER A 84 0.42 13.93 -8.39
N PHE A 85 1.33 14.00 -7.41
CA PHE A 85 2.55 13.19 -7.32
C PHE A 85 2.62 12.28 -6.09
N GLY A 86 1.59 12.25 -5.26
CA GLY A 86 1.49 11.45 -4.03
C GLY A 86 0.98 10.00 -4.21
N TRP A 87 0.93 9.46 -5.43
CA TRP A 87 0.26 8.18 -5.72
C TRP A 87 0.71 7.03 -4.80
N GLY A 88 2.01 6.89 -4.54
CA GLY A 88 2.52 5.85 -3.63
C GLY A 88 2.54 6.24 -2.15
N ALA A 89 2.23 7.48 -1.77
CA ALA A 89 2.40 7.94 -0.40
C ALA A 89 1.41 7.27 0.57
N ALA A 90 0.14 7.11 0.18
CA ALA A 90 -0.87 6.45 1.01
C ALA A 90 -0.54 4.95 1.17
N ALA A 91 -0.17 4.29 0.07
CA ALA A 91 0.31 2.92 0.08
C ALA A 91 1.56 2.73 0.97
N ALA A 92 2.48 3.69 0.97
CA ALA A 92 3.67 3.67 1.82
C ALA A 92 3.32 3.68 3.31
N LEU A 93 2.35 4.50 3.74
CA LEU A 93 1.90 4.51 5.14
C LEU A 93 1.37 3.14 5.57
N GLY A 94 0.58 2.48 4.71
CA GLY A 94 0.08 1.13 4.96
C GLY A 94 1.18 0.06 5.03
N GLU A 95 2.10 0.02 4.06
CA GLU A 95 3.19 -0.97 4.03
C GLU A 95 4.23 -0.72 5.14
N ILE A 96 4.47 0.53 5.54
CA ILE A 96 5.23 0.85 6.75
C ILE A 96 4.51 0.29 7.97
N GLY A 97 3.20 0.56 8.11
CA GLY A 97 2.40 0.08 9.24
C GLY A 97 2.39 -1.43 9.37
N ARG A 98 2.25 -2.15 8.24
CA ARG A 98 2.33 -3.61 8.18
C ARG A 98 3.59 -4.15 8.87
N ARG A 99 4.71 -3.46 8.71
CA ARG A 99 6.04 -3.91 9.15
C ARG A 99 6.47 -3.29 10.48
N GLN A 100 5.97 -2.09 10.78
CA GLN A 100 6.31 -1.29 11.96
C GLN A 100 5.12 -0.41 12.36
N LEU A 101 4.10 -1.03 12.94
CA LEU A 101 2.84 -0.38 13.34
C LEU A 101 3.04 0.88 14.19
N SER A 102 4.01 0.90 15.11
CA SER A 102 4.26 2.05 16.00
C SER A 102 4.68 3.33 15.29
N LEU A 103 5.01 3.29 14.00
CA LEU A 103 5.27 4.49 13.20
C LEU A 103 4.01 5.15 12.66
N VAL A 104 2.90 4.41 12.56
CA VAL A 104 1.68 4.91 11.91
C VAL A 104 0.41 4.73 12.75
N ARG A 105 0.46 4.02 13.88
CA ARG A 105 -0.72 3.76 14.72
C ARG A 105 -1.55 5.02 14.99
N ASP A 106 -0.91 6.10 15.42
CA ASP A 106 -1.59 7.35 15.79
C ASP A 106 -2.20 8.10 14.59
N ILE A 107 -1.83 7.74 13.35
CA ILE A 107 -2.34 8.35 12.11
C ILE A 107 -3.29 7.43 11.33
N ILE A 108 -3.59 6.22 11.83
CA ILE A 108 -4.58 5.33 11.20
C ILE A 108 -5.93 6.03 10.99
N PRO A 109 -6.47 6.82 11.94
CA PRO A 109 -7.72 7.55 11.71
C PRO A 109 -7.66 8.50 10.50
N MET A 110 -6.48 9.00 10.13
CA MET A 110 -6.32 9.84 8.94
C MET A 110 -6.50 9.06 7.63
N PHE A 111 -6.33 7.73 7.65
CA PHE A 111 -6.52 6.90 6.46
C PHE A 111 -7.95 6.97 5.94
N CYS A 112 -8.93 7.21 6.81
CA CYS A 112 -10.32 7.45 6.44
C CYS A 112 -10.45 8.65 5.48
N GLY A 113 -9.77 9.77 5.77
CA GLY A 113 -9.75 10.92 4.86
C GLY A 113 -9.10 10.60 3.53
N PHE A 114 -8.00 9.84 3.53
CA PHE A 114 -7.34 9.40 2.27
C PHE A 114 -8.19 8.42 1.45
N LEU A 115 -9.16 7.72 2.07
CA LEU A 115 -10.12 6.89 1.35
C LEU A 115 -11.25 7.71 0.72
N GLU A 116 -11.49 8.93 1.16
CA GLU A 116 -12.47 9.84 0.53
C GLU A 116 -11.87 10.51 -0.72
N GLU A 117 -10.56 10.70 -0.75
CA GLU A 117 -9.84 11.37 -1.83
C GLU A 117 -9.59 10.47 -3.05
N LYS A 118 -10.14 10.84 -4.21
CA LYS A 118 -10.03 10.02 -5.45
C LYS A 118 -8.59 9.66 -5.82
N PHE A 119 -7.64 10.57 -5.62
CA PHE A 119 -6.25 10.37 -6.04
C PHE A 119 -5.46 9.39 -5.14
N SER A 120 -5.87 9.22 -3.88
CA SER A 120 -5.14 8.40 -2.90
C SER A 120 -5.92 7.16 -2.48
N ARG A 121 -7.24 7.13 -2.63
CA ARG A 121 -8.10 6.02 -2.25
C ARG A 121 -7.61 4.66 -2.74
N GLY A 122 -7.26 4.52 -4.02
CA GLY A 122 -6.77 3.25 -4.57
C GLY A 122 -5.47 2.78 -3.92
N SER A 123 -4.49 3.67 -3.74
CA SER A 123 -3.22 3.31 -3.10
C SER A 123 -3.36 3.10 -1.60
N MET A 124 -4.26 3.86 -0.95
CA MET A 124 -4.59 3.68 0.45
C MET A 124 -5.26 2.33 0.70
N LEU A 125 -6.22 1.91 -0.14
CA LEU A 125 -6.82 0.58 -0.06
C LEU A 125 -5.75 -0.50 -0.15
N TRP A 126 -4.82 -0.43 -1.11
CA TRP A 126 -3.71 -1.39 -1.16
C TRP A 126 -2.90 -1.38 0.15
N GLY A 127 -2.54 -0.19 0.65
CA GLY A 127 -1.82 -0.06 1.92
C GLY A 127 -2.57 -0.65 3.13
N ILE A 128 -3.87 -0.43 3.21
CA ILE A 128 -4.74 -0.97 4.27
C ILE A 128 -4.80 -2.48 4.19
N GLY A 129 -5.01 -3.07 3.01
CA GLY A 129 -5.04 -4.53 2.88
C GLY A 129 -3.70 -5.17 3.25
N ARG A 130 -2.58 -4.52 2.93
CA ARG A 130 -1.23 -4.94 3.38
C ARG A 130 -1.06 -4.87 4.89
N LEU A 131 -1.56 -3.82 5.52
CA LEU A 131 -1.58 -3.66 6.99
C LEU A 131 -2.49 -4.72 7.63
N ALA A 132 -3.68 -4.95 7.08
CA ALA A 132 -4.66 -5.93 7.55
C ALA A 132 -4.18 -7.38 7.50
N GLU A 133 -3.21 -7.72 6.65
CA GLU A 133 -2.58 -9.04 6.66
C GLU A 133 -1.90 -9.37 8.02
N ILE A 134 -1.50 -8.36 8.80
CA ILE A 134 -0.76 -8.53 10.06
C ILE A 134 -1.51 -7.90 11.25
N HIS A 135 -2.18 -6.77 11.04
CA HIS A 135 -2.83 -5.96 12.10
C HIS A 135 -4.29 -5.61 11.76
N PRO A 136 -5.17 -6.60 11.46
CA PRO A 136 -6.57 -6.32 11.14
C PRO A 136 -7.34 -5.65 12.30
N GLU A 137 -6.94 -5.89 13.54
CA GLU A 137 -7.57 -5.33 14.74
C GLU A 137 -7.46 -3.80 14.86
N GLU A 138 -6.40 -3.21 14.27
CA GLU A 138 -6.16 -1.76 14.29
C GLU A 138 -7.02 -0.99 13.28
N LEU A 139 -7.76 -1.70 12.42
CA LEU A 139 -8.49 -1.13 11.28
C LEU A 139 -10.00 -1.03 11.49
N THR A 140 -10.46 -1.11 12.74
CA THR A 140 -11.89 -1.07 13.09
C THR A 140 -12.57 0.21 12.58
N GLU A 141 -11.93 1.36 12.74
CA GLU A 141 -12.45 2.67 12.27
C GLU A 141 -12.49 2.79 10.74
N VAL A 142 -11.64 2.03 10.05
CA VAL A 142 -11.53 2.03 8.58
C VAL A 142 -12.59 1.13 7.94
N ALA A 143 -13.14 0.15 8.67
CA ALA A 143 -14.07 -0.84 8.15
C ALA A 143 -15.30 -0.26 7.41
N PRO A 144 -15.97 0.81 7.88
CA PRO A 144 -17.08 1.43 7.14
C PRO A 144 -16.68 1.94 5.76
N TYR A 145 -15.46 2.48 5.63
CA TYR A 145 -14.93 2.97 4.36
C TYR A 145 -14.58 1.83 3.40
N ILE A 146 -14.09 0.70 3.93
CA ILE A 146 -13.90 -0.51 3.12
C ILE A 146 -15.24 -1.02 2.60
N LEU A 147 -16.29 -1.06 3.42
CA LEU A 147 -17.63 -1.45 2.99
C LEU A 147 -18.18 -0.50 1.90
N ALA A 148 -18.01 0.81 2.06
CA ALA A 148 -18.43 1.79 1.07
C ALA A 148 -17.69 1.63 -0.27
N SER A 149 -16.42 1.24 -0.24
CA SER A 149 -15.62 1.03 -1.46
C SER A 149 -16.13 -0.14 -2.33
N LEU A 150 -16.87 -1.10 -1.77
CA LEU A 150 -17.43 -2.25 -2.51
C LEU A 150 -18.47 -1.85 -3.56
N THR A 151 -19.01 -0.64 -3.49
CA THR A 151 -20.01 -0.10 -4.42
C THR A 151 -19.49 1.06 -5.25
N ASP A 152 -18.18 1.33 -5.23
CA ASP A 152 -17.58 2.43 -5.99
C ASP A 152 -17.79 2.28 -7.50
N GLU A 153 -17.80 3.38 -8.26
CA GLU A 153 -17.87 3.32 -9.73
C GLU A 153 -16.59 2.76 -10.36
N ASP A 154 -15.44 3.00 -9.73
CA ASP A 154 -14.14 2.55 -10.21
C ASP A 154 -13.90 1.07 -9.83
N PRO A 155 -13.71 0.16 -10.82
CA PRO A 155 -13.45 -1.24 -10.53
C PRO A 155 -12.16 -1.48 -9.74
N GLN A 156 -11.14 -0.63 -9.90
CA GLN A 156 -9.91 -0.73 -9.12
C GLN A 156 -10.19 -0.51 -7.64
N VAL A 157 -11.08 0.44 -7.30
CA VAL A 157 -11.50 0.74 -5.93
C VAL A 157 -12.38 -0.38 -5.37
N ARG A 158 -13.40 -0.84 -6.11
CA ARG A 158 -14.23 -1.97 -5.67
C ARG A 158 -13.44 -3.24 -5.43
N GLY A 159 -12.54 -3.57 -6.36
CA GLY A 159 -11.69 -4.75 -6.28
C GLY A 159 -10.75 -4.72 -5.08
N LEU A 160 -10.04 -3.61 -4.89
CA LEU A 160 -9.18 -3.43 -3.72
C LEU A 160 -9.97 -3.37 -2.41
N GLY A 161 -11.19 -2.82 -2.43
CA GLY A 161 -12.14 -2.88 -1.32
C GLY A 161 -12.49 -4.31 -0.94
N ALA A 162 -12.82 -5.14 -1.92
CA ALA A 162 -13.10 -6.56 -1.71
C ALA A 162 -11.88 -7.30 -1.14
N TRP A 163 -10.70 -7.05 -1.71
CA TRP A 163 -9.44 -7.60 -1.20
C TRP A 163 -9.18 -7.18 0.26
N CYS A 164 -9.36 -5.90 0.61
CA CYS A 164 -9.23 -5.41 1.99
C CYS A 164 -10.22 -6.08 2.94
N ALA A 165 -11.50 -6.18 2.56
CA ALA A 165 -12.53 -6.82 3.37
C ALA A 165 -12.16 -8.27 3.72
N GLY A 166 -11.59 -9.01 2.76
CA GLY A 166 -11.04 -10.34 2.98
C GLY A 166 -9.88 -10.36 3.97
N LYS A 167 -8.87 -9.48 3.79
CA LYS A 167 -7.72 -9.41 4.71
C LYS A 167 -8.13 -9.02 6.13
N MET A 168 -9.10 -8.12 6.27
CA MET A 168 -9.67 -7.70 7.55
C MET A 168 -10.61 -8.73 8.18
N ARG A 169 -11.00 -9.78 7.43
CA ARG A 169 -12.04 -10.74 7.83
C ARG A 169 -13.37 -10.07 8.20
N ALA A 170 -13.74 -9.02 7.46
CA ALA A 170 -14.95 -8.23 7.70
C ALA A 170 -16.22 -9.02 7.34
N LYS A 171 -16.81 -9.72 8.31
CA LYS A 171 -17.98 -10.60 8.10
C LYS A 171 -19.20 -9.84 7.60
N GLU A 172 -19.32 -8.59 7.97
CA GLU A 172 -20.37 -7.65 7.54
C GLU A 172 -20.33 -7.42 6.01
N ALA A 173 -19.16 -7.60 5.37
CA ALA A 173 -19.00 -7.47 3.93
C ALA A 173 -19.59 -8.64 3.12
N LYS A 174 -19.95 -9.77 3.77
CA LYS A 174 -20.31 -11.03 3.09
C LYS A 174 -21.38 -10.86 2.02
N ALA A 175 -22.47 -10.13 2.31
CA ALA A 175 -23.55 -9.90 1.34
C ALA A 175 -23.10 -9.03 0.15
N ALA A 176 -22.34 -7.96 0.41
CA ALA A 176 -21.81 -7.10 -0.64
C ALA A 176 -20.81 -7.85 -1.54
N LEU A 177 -19.92 -8.65 -0.95
CA LEU A 177 -18.96 -9.49 -1.69
C LEU A 177 -19.67 -10.53 -2.57
N GLN A 178 -20.74 -11.15 -2.08
CA GLN A 178 -21.56 -12.07 -2.89
C GLN A 178 -22.14 -11.38 -4.12
N GLY A 179 -22.58 -10.12 -3.98
CA GLY A 179 -23.06 -9.30 -5.10
C GLY A 179 -22.00 -9.01 -6.16
N LEU A 180 -20.71 -9.03 -5.79
CA LEU A 180 -19.59 -8.75 -6.69
C LEU A 180 -19.07 -9.98 -7.44
N LEU A 181 -19.50 -11.21 -7.11
CA LEU A 181 -18.96 -12.44 -7.70
C LEU A 181 -19.03 -12.50 -9.24
N GLY A 182 -20.00 -11.80 -9.84
CA GLY A 182 -20.18 -11.71 -11.29
C GLY A 182 -19.40 -10.58 -11.96
N ASP A 183 -18.84 -9.63 -11.20
CA ASP A 183 -18.14 -8.45 -11.72
C ASP A 183 -16.82 -8.87 -12.41
N GLN A 184 -16.76 -8.71 -13.74
CA GLN A 184 -15.60 -9.07 -14.57
C GLN A 184 -14.68 -7.89 -14.87
N GLU A 185 -14.95 -6.70 -14.32
CA GLU A 185 -14.09 -5.55 -14.53
C GLU A 185 -12.68 -5.81 -14.00
N VAL A 186 -11.68 -5.36 -14.76
CA VAL A 186 -10.26 -5.68 -14.52
C VAL A 186 -9.72 -4.84 -13.38
N VAL A 187 -8.96 -5.50 -12.50
CA VAL A 187 -8.27 -4.90 -11.37
C VAL A 187 -6.79 -5.24 -11.47
N THR A 188 -5.92 -4.26 -11.30
CA THR A 188 -4.48 -4.49 -11.19
C THR A 188 -4.11 -4.63 -9.72
N LEU A 189 -3.56 -5.77 -9.33
CA LEU A 189 -3.11 -6.03 -7.97
C LEU A 189 -1.62 -6.32 -7.96
N TYR A 190 -0.90 -5.63 -7.07
CA TYR A 190 0.44 -6.04 -6.69
C TYR A 190 0.37 -6.99 -5.50
N GLU A 191 0.85 -8.22 -5.68
CA GLU A 191 0.99 -9.21 -4.62
C GLU A 191 2.24 -10.07 -4.86
N LYS A 192 2.98 -10.42 -3.80
CA LYS A 192 4.13 -11.32 -3.86
C LYS A 192 5.21 -10.91 -4.88
N GLY A 193 5.51 -9.62 -4.99
CA GLY A 193 6.60 -9.12 -5.84
C GLY A 193 6.21 -8.82 -7.28
N GLU A 194 4.97 -9.09 -7.69
CA GLU A 194 4.51 -8.99 -9.07
C GLU A 194 3.20 -8.20 -9.20
N LEU A 195 3.08 -7.45 -10.29
CA LEU A 195 1.83 -6.86 -10.74
C LEU A 195 1.10 -7.88 -11.61
N HIS A 196 -0.15 -8.18 -11.26
CA HIS A 196 -1.00 -9.05 -12.07
C HIS A 196 -2.38 -8.45 -12.24
N GLN A 197 -3.04 -8.85 -13.34
CA GLN A 197 -4.44 -8.53 -13.59
C GLN A 197 -5.33 -9.62 -13.02
N THR A 198 -6.41 -9.19 -12.38
CA THR A 198 -7.49 -10.02 -11.84
C THR A 198 -8.83 -9.31 -12.11
N THR A 199 -9.92 -9.78 -11.53
CA THR A 199 -11.22 -9.13 -11.60
C THR A 199 -11.79 -8.83 -10.23
N VAL A 200 -12.72 -7.87 -10.15
CA VAL A 200 -13.46 -7.57 -8.92
C VAL A 200 -14.11 -8.84 -8.35
N GLY A 201 -14.77 -9.64 -9.18
CA GLY A 201 -15.45 -10.87 -8.76
C GLY A 201 -14.50 -11.98 -8.29
N ARG A 202 -13.28 -12.04 -8.84
CA ARG A 202 -12.26 -12.97 -8.32
C ARG A 202 -11.77 -12.54 -6.93
N LEU A 203 -11.48 -11.24 -6.74
CA LEU A 203 -11.10 -10.71 -5.43
C LEU A 203 -12.22 -10.87 -4.40
N ALA A 204 -13.47 -10.70 -4.81
CA ALA A 204 -14.64 -10.93 -3.95
C ALA A 204 -14.77 -12.40 -3.53
N ARG A 205 -14.49 -13.34 -4.44
CA ARG A 205 -14.48 -14.78 -4.11
C ARG A 205 -13.37 -15.11 -3.12
N GLU A 206 -12.14 -14.67 -3.39
CA GLU A 206 -11.00 -14.88 -2.50
C GLU A 206 -11.24 -14.24 -1.12
N ALA A 207 -11.93 -13.09 -1.07
CA ALA A 207 -12.33 -12.47 0.18
C ALA A 207 -13.36 -13.30 0.95
N LEU A 208 -14.38 -13.83 0.29
CA LEU A 208 -15.38 -14.70 0.90
C LEU A 208 -14.76 -15.97 1.50
N ASP A 209 -13.79 -16.58 0.80
CA ASP A 209 -13.05 -17.76 1.29
C ASP A 209 -12.29 -17.47 2.61
N LEU A 210 -11.97 -16.21 2.90
CA LEU A 210 -11.32 -15.78 4.14
C LEU A 210 -12.31 -15.43 5.28
N LEU A 211 -13.61 -15.30 4.97
CA LEU A 211 -14.66 -14.99 5.95
C LEU A 211 -15.29 -16.23 6.59
N ASP A 212 -15.17 -17.37 5.91
CA ASP A 212 -15.70 -18.67 6.34
C ASP A 212 -14.79 -19.33 7.39
#